data_AF-A0A9Q6EU69-F1
#
_entry.id   AF-A0A9Q6EU69-F1
#
_cell.length_a   1.000
_cell.length_b   1.000
_cell.length_c   1.000
_cell.angle_alpha   90.00
_cell.angle_beta   90.00
_cell.angle_gamma   90.00
#
_symmetry.space_group_name_H-M   'P 1'
#
loop_
_entity.id
_entity.type
_entity.pdbx_description
1 polymer ?
#
loop_
_entity_poly.entity_id
_entity_poly.type
_entity_poly.pdbx_seq_one_letter_code
_entity_poly.pdbx_strand_id
1 'polypeptide(L)'
;MMVNKRPVLIYQTRLAPIRVIVTISDIHLRDALYSDTDDNGLALWVQNQMIARYGDVKPLAADPHQGVFTSPAYSFRIAYPESLLFSLARLVNNGSGLLIFIFSVSLLFYFLMRKYLNVYTSEEEKLRYAITQGYIVPYYQPLVNGKTGEIYGVEILARWQNSTTPARSPAEFIPLAERTGLIIPLTRSLMAQVNAQMRPLFSKLPDGFHIGLNISVSHINAPTFIDDCLHYQRGFEGKAVKLMLEITEQEPLLLNGAVVDKLNTLHSRGFSVALDDFGTG
;
A
#
# COMPACT_ATOMS: atom_id res chain seq x y z
N MET A 1 43.25 -5.35 -52.91
CA MET A 1 44.36 -5.45 -53.88
C MET A 1 45.66 -5.14 -53.14
N MET A 2 46.78 -5.76 -53.50
CA MET A 2 48.08 -5.49 -52.87
C MET A 2 48.88 -4.53 -53.74
N VAL A 3 49.38 -3.44 -53.18
CA VAL A 3 50.36 -2.54 -53.82
C VAL A 3 51.63 -2.61 -52.97
N ASN A 4 52.78 -2.94 -53.56
CA ASN A 4 54.05 -3.13 -52.84
C ASN A 4 53.95 -4.07 -51.63
N LYS A 5 53.24 -5.19 -51.79
CA LYS A 5 52.97 -6.19 -50.72
C LYS A 5 52.20 -5.64 -49.52
N ARG A 6 51.56 -4.48 -49.62
CA ARG A 6 50.64 -3.94 -48.60
C ARG A 6 49.20 -3.90 -49.11
N PRO A 7 48.20 -4.25 -48.29
CA PRO A 7 46.81 -4.10 -48.65
C PRO A 7 46.46 -2.61 -48.85
N VAL A 8 45.66 -2.31 -49.87
CA VAL A 8 45.11 -0.97 -50.07
C VAL A 8 43.63 -1.05 -50.39
N LEU A 9 42.87 -0.06 -49.90
CA LEU A 9 41.52 0.19 -50.34
C LEU A 9 41.59 1.10 -51.57
N ILE A 10 40.99 0.66 -52.67
CA ILE A 10 40.95 1.43 -53.91
C ILE A 10 39.51 1.87 -54.14
N TYR A 11 39.29 3.18 -54.09
CA TYR A 11 38.06 3.78 -54.59
C TYR A 11 38.33 4.32 -55.99
N GLN A 12 37.56 3.84 -56.96
CA GLN A 12 37.62 4.31 -58.34
C GLN A 12 36.27 4.86 -58.75
N THR A 13 36.26 6.10 -59.20
CA THR A 13 35.09 6.71 -59.84
C THR A 13 35.46 7.29 -61.21
N ARG A 14 34.48 7.35 -62.11
CA ARG A 14 34.65 7.95 -63.45
C ARG A 14 33.78 9.19 -63.53
N LEU A 15 34.42 10.35 -63.63
CA LEU A 15 33.79 11.63 -63.90
C LEU A 15 34.36 12.13 -65.22
N ALA A 16 33.66 11.91 -66.33
CA ALA A 16 34.22 12.13 -67.66
C ALA A 16 34.74 13.58 -67.82
N PRO A 17 35.98 13.79 -68.35
CA PRO A 17 36.89 12.81 -68.97
C PRO A 17 37.89 12.15 -68.00
N ILE A 18 37.79 12.40 -66.69
CA ILE A 18 38.78 12.05 -65.69
C ILE A 18 38.40 10.76 -64.96
N ARG A 19 39.38 9.86 -64.80
CA ARG A 19 39.28 8.75 -63.87
C ARG A 19 39.97 9.17 -62.58
N VAL A 20 39.19 9.25 -61.50
CA VAL A 20 39.74 9.51 -60.17
C VAL A 20 39.93 8.16 -59.48
N ILE A 21 41.18 7.86 -59.12
CA ILE A 21 41.53 6.70 -58.31
C ILE A 21 42.08 7.25 -57.00
N VAL A 22 41.41 6.91 -55.89
CA VAL A 22 41.89 7.19 -54.55
C VAL A 22 42.34 5.88 -53.94
N THR A 23 43.59 5.82 -53.53
CA THR A 23 44.14 4.69 -52.78
C THR A 23 44.33 5.11 -51.34
N ILE A 24 43.76 4.35 -50.42
CA ILE A 24 43.98 4.53 -48.99
C ILE A 24 44.84 3.37 -48.50
N SER A 25 45.98 3.69 -47.89
CA SER A 25 46.86 2.69 -47.30
C SER A 25 46.17 2.00 -46.12
N ASP A 26 46.40 0.70 -45.98
CA ASP A 26 46.05 -0.09 -44.82
C ASP A 26 46.38 0.57 -43.47
N ILE A 27 47.52 1.25 -43.35
CA ILE A 27 47.95 1.86 -42.09
C ILE A 27 46.96 2.93 -41.60
N HIS A 28 46.51 3.83 -42.48
CA HIS A 28 45.55 4.87 -42.13
C HIS A 28 44.15 4.31 -41.84
N LEU A 29 43.78 3.22 -42.52
CA LEU A 29 42.53 2.52 -42.23
C LEU A 29 42.59 1.82 -40.87
N ARG A 30 43.72 1.19 -40.54
CA ARG A 30 43.89 0.54 -39.24
C ARG A 30 43.88 1.54 -38.09
N ASP A 31 44.61 2.66 -38.22
CA ASP A 31 44.64 3.71 -37.20
C ASP A 31 43.23 4.29 -36.93
N ALA A 32 42.38 4.33 -37.95
CA ALA A 32 40.99 4.78 -37.82
C ALA A 32 40.03 3.71 -37.26
N LEU A 33 40.33 2.42 -37.46
CA LEU A 33 39.44 1.31 -37.09
C LEU A 33 39.78 0.69 -35.72
N TYR A 34 41.05 0.74 -35.32
CA TYR A 34 41.57 0.14 -34.10
C TYR A 34 42.11 1.24 -33.19
N SER A 35 41.44 1.48 -32.05
CA SER A 35 42.05 2.24 -30.96
C SER A 35 42.97 1.33 -30.14
N ASP A 36 43.98 1.91 -29.50
CA ASP A 36 45.01 1.20 -28.72
C ASP A 36 44.47 0.41 -27.51
N THR A 37 43.18 0.52 -27.18
CA THR A 37 42.66 0.11 -25.87
C THR A 37 41.77 -1.14 -25.85
N ASP A 38 41.39 -1.76 -26.97
CA ASP A 38 40.58 -2.99 -26.93
C ASP A 38 40.74 -3.87 -28.17
N ASP A 39 40.72 -5.20 -27.99
CA ASP A 39 40.71 -6.19 -29.09
C ASP A 39 39.34 -6.26 -29.82
N ASN A 40 38.33 -5.54 -29.32
CA ASN A 40 36.96 -5.48 -29.85
C ASN A 40 36.68 -4.18 -30.62
N GLY A 41 37.61 -3.73 -31.46
CA GLY A 41 37.50 -2.50 -32.27
C GLY A 41 36.49 -2.56 -33.44
N LEU A 42 36.40 -1.47 -34.21
CA LEU A 42 35.59 -1.43 -35.44
C LEU A 42 36.25 -2.29 -36.53
N ALA A 43 35.46 -3.00 -37.33
CA ALA A 43 35.97 -3.75 -38.48
C ALA A 43 35.32 -3.28 -39.79
N LEU A 44 36.14 -2.97 -40.79
CA LEU A 44 35.68 -2.61 -42.13
C LEU A 44 35.62 -3.84 -43.02
N TRP A 45 34.45 -4.08 -43.60
CA TRP A 45 34.20 -5.13 -44.57
C TRP A 45 33.95 -4.52 -45.94
N VAL A 46 34.56 -5.10 -46.96
CA VAL A 46 34.28 -4.76 -48.36
C VAL A 46 33.96 -6.05 -49.07
N GLN A 47 32.72 -6.14 -49.59
CA GLN A 47 32.17 -7.38 -50.12
C GLN A 47 32.27 -8.54 -49.09
N ASN A 48 33.05 -9.59 -49.39
CA ASN A 48 33.20 -10.78 -48.54
C ASN A 48 34.55 -10.86 -47.81
N GLN A 49 35.30 -9.75 -47.78
CA GLN A 49 36.61 -9.68 -47.15
C GLN A 49 36.65 -8.61 -46.08
N MET A 50 37.34 -8.92 -44.99
CA MET A 50 37.60 -8.00 -43.89
C MET A 50 39.10 -7.73 -43.80
N ILE A 51 39.45 -6.48 -43.50
CA ILE A 51 40.82 -6.12 -43.12
C ILE A 51 40.87 -6.27 -41.60
N ALA A 52 41.72 -7.18 -41.12
CA ALA A 52 41.93 -7.40 -39.70
C ALA A 52 43.06 -6.50 -39.15
N ARG A 53 43.21 -6.50 -37.82
CA ARG A 53 44.10 -5.60 -37.05
C ARG A 53 45.54 -5.63 -37.52
N TYR A 54 46.03 -6.76 -38.01
CA TYR A 54 47.42 -6.92 -38.42
C TYR A 54 47.64 -6.68 -39.92
N GLY A 55 46.61 -6.16 -40.63
CA GLY A 55 46.65 -5.93 -42.08
C GLY A 55 46.43 -7.20 -42.91
N ASP A 56 46.09 -8.30 -42.26
CA ASP A 56 45.65 -9.52 -42.92
C ASP A 56 44.24 -9.34 -43.49
N VAL A 57 44.06 -9.78 -44.73
CA VAL A 57 42.75 -9.80 -45.38
C VAL A 57 42.18 -11.20 -45.23
N LYS A 58 41.10 -11.33 -44.48
CA LYS A 58 40.47 -12.62 -44.17
C LYS A 58 39.04 -12.68 -44.72
N PRO A 59 38.54 -13.88 -45.07
CA PRO A 59 37.13 -14.07 -45.33
C PRO A 59 36.32 -13.79 -44.06
N LEU A 60 35.06 -13.37 -44.26
CA LEU A 60 34.13 -13.02 -43.19
C LEU A 60 34.08 -14.11 -42.10
N ALA A 61 34.41 -13.73 -40.86
CA ALA A 61 34.10 -14.52 -39.67
C ALA A 61 32.93 -13.82 -38.96
N ALA A 62 31.77 -14.47 -38.90
CA ALA A 62 30.61 -13.93 -38.19
C ALA A 62 30.86 -14.03 -36.68
N ASP A 63 31.00 -12.87 -36.03
CA ASP A 63 30.90 -12.79 -34.57
C ASP A 63 29.44 -12.50 -34.19
N PRO A 64 28.76 -13.39 -33.46
CA PRO A 64 27.37 -13.20 -33.05
C PRO A 64 27.15 -12.05 -32.06
N HIS A 65 28.22 -11.41 -31.58
CA HIS A 65 28.15 -10.30 -30.60
C HIS A 65 28.50 -8.93 -31.18
N GLN A 66 28.56 -8.80 -32.52
CA GLN A 66 28.83 -7.53 -33.21
C GLN A 66 27.61 -7.01 -33.96
N GLY A 67 27.37 -5.71 -33.88
CA GLY A 67 26.40 -5.00 -34.70
C GLY A 67 27.02 -4.67 -36.06
N VAL A 68 26.23 -4.67 -37.13
CA VAL A 68 26.72 -4.43 -38.50
C VAL A 68 25.95 -3.27 -39.15
N PHE A 69 26.66 -2.20 -39.46
CA PHE A 69 26.16 -1.15 -40.34
C PHE A 69 26.49 -1.48 -41.80
N THR A 70 25.51 -1.44 -42.69
CA THR A 70 25.72 -1.61 -44.15
C THR A 70 25.54 -0.27 -44.86
N SER A 71 26.54 0.15 -45.63
CA SER A 71 26.46 1.39 -46.39
C SER A 71 25.42 1.26 -47.52
N PRO A 72 24.48 2.21 -47.64
CA PRO A 72 23.45 2.15 -48.70
C PRO A 72 24.01 2.54 -50.08
N ALA A 73 25.11 3.30 -50.13
CA ALA A 73 25.66 3.86 -51.37
C ALA A 73 26.91 3.12 -51.89
N TYR A 74 27.58 2.37 -51.03
CA TYR A 74 28.86 1.73 -51.34
C TYR A 74 28.90 0.30 -50.80
N SER A 75 29.63 -0.60 -51.46
CA SER A 75 29.72 -2.02 -51.08
C SER A 75 30.64 -2.28 -49.88
N PHE A 76 30.47 -1.49 -48.81
CA PHE A 76 31.17 -1.70 -47.54
C PHE A 76 30.19 -1.85 -46.36
N ARG A 77 30.65 -2.54 -45.32
CA ARG A 77 29.97 -2.67 -44.02
C ARG A 77 30.95 -2.36 -42.90
N ILE A 78 30.45 -1.84 -41.79
CA ILE A 78 31.24 -1.59 -40.59
C ILE A 78 30.64 -2.44 -39.48
N ALA A 79 31.43 -3.35 -38.92
CA ALA A 79 31.06 -4.05 -37.71
C ALA A 79 31.56 -3.28 -36.48
N TYR A 80 30.73 -3.24 -35.44
CA TYR A 80 31.01 -2.57 -34.18
C TYR A 80 30.64 -3.47 -33.00
N PRO A 81 31.36 -3.39 -31.87
CA PRO A 81 30.99 -4.14 -30.67
C PRO A 81 29.63 -3.65 -30.17
N GLU A 82 28.65 -4.54 -29.99
CA GLU A 82 27.41 -4.11 -29.36
C GLU A 82 27.65 -3.86 -27.86
N SER A 83 27.18 -2.72 -27.34
CA SER A 83 27.29 -2.41 -25.91
C SER A 83 26.72 -3.53 -25.04
N LEU A 84 27.49 -3.97 -24.05
CA LEU A 84 27.13 -5.08 -23.15
C LEU A 84 25.85 -4.83 -22.33
N LEU A 85 25.46 -3.57 -22.12
CA LEU A 85 24.50 -3.22 -21.08
C LEU A 85 23.03 -3.07 -21.53
N PHE A 86 22.71 -2.82 -22.81
CA PHE A 86 21.32 -2.45 -23.19
C PHE A 86 20.85 -2.94 -24.57
N SER A 87 20.72 -4.26 -24.76
CA SER A 87 19.88 -4.81 -25.83
C SER A 87 18.64 -5.47 -25.24
N LEU A 88 17.47 -4.89 -25.52
CA LEU A 88 16.16 -5.41 -25.09
C LEU A 88 15.95 -6.86 -25.56
N ALA A 89 16.43 -7.18 -26.77
CA ALA A 89 16.37 -8.53 -27.33
C ALA A 89 17.25 -9.52 -26.56
N ARG A 90 18.46 -9.14 -26.13
CA ARG A 90 19.31 -10.00 -25.28
C ARG A 90 18.75 -10.18 -23.88
N LEU A 91 18.15 -9.13 -23.29
CA LEU A 91 17.50 -9.21 -21.98
C LEU A 91 16.33 -10.22 -21.99
N VAL A 92 15.54 -10.24 -23.06
CA VAL A 92 14.42 -11.18 -23.20
C VAL A 92 14.89 -12.58 -23.58
N ASN A 93 15.79 -12.71 -24.55
CA ASN A 93 16.19 -14.03 -25.07
C ASN A 93 17.16 -14.77 -24.13
N ASN A 94 18.09 -14.05 -23.49
CA ASN A 94 19.14 -14.64 -22.66
C ASN A 94 18.99 -14.29 -21.17
N GLY A 95 18.19 -13.27 -20.83
CA GLY A 95 17.99 -12.80 -19.46
C GLY A 95 16.60 -13.11 -18.88
N SER A 96 15.75 -13.85 -19.59
CA SER A 96 14.40 -14.21 -19.11
C SER A 96 14.43 -14.93 -17.75
N GLY A 97 15.41 -15.81 -17.53
CA GLY A 97 15.62 -16.46 -16.23
C GLY A 97 15.93 -15.48 -15.10
N LEU A 98 16.76 -14.46 -15.37
CA LEU A 98 17.09 -13.42 -14.40
C LEU A 98 15.87 -12.53 -14.09
N LEU A 99 15.08 -12.19 -15.11
CA LEU A 99 13.83 -11.42 -14.93
C LEU A 99 12.80 -12.19 -14.10
N ILE A 100 12.60 -13.48 -14.39
CA ILE A 100 11.71 -14.34 -13.61
C ILE A 100 12.23 -14.45 -12.18
N PHE A 101 13.53 -14.64 -11.99
CA PHE A 101 14.14 -14.70 -10.65
C PHE A 101 13.93 -13.41 -9.87
N ILE A 102 14.20 -12.24 -10.45
CA ILE A 102 13.97 -10.93 -9.82
C ILE A 102 12.48 -10.75 -9.49
N PHE A 103 11.58 -11.12 -10.41
CA PHE A 103 10.14 -11.05 -10.17
C PHE A 103 9.72 -11.97 -9.03
N SER A 104 10.19 -13.21 -9.00
CA SER A 104 9.89 -14.19 -7.95
C SER A 104 10.43 -13.74 -6.60
N VAL A 105 11.66 -13.23 -6.53
CA VAL A 105 12.25 -12.67 -5.31
C VAL A 105 11.46 -11.45 -4.85
N SER A 106 11.08 -10.57 -5.76
CA SER A 106 10.27 -9.38 -5.43
C SER A 106 8.88 -9.77 -4.92
N LEU A 107 8.26 -10.78 -5.52
CA LEU A 107 6.96 -11.31 -5.09
C LEU A 107 7.06 -11.97 -3.71
N LEU A 108 8.09 -12.79 -3.49
CA LEU A 108 8.37 -13.40 -2.19
C LEU A 108 8.63 -12.32 -1.14
N PHE A 109 9.44 -11.32 -1.46
CA PHE A 109 9.70 -10.19 -0.58
C PHE A 109 8.42 -9.42 -0.25
N TYR A 110 7.55 -9.16 -1.23
CA TYR A 110 6.24 -8.56 -0.99
C TYR A 110 5.39 -9.39 -0.01
N PHE A 111 5.28 -10.71 -0.21
CA PHE A 111 4.51 -11.57 0.69
C PHE A 111 5.13 -11.62 2.10
N LEU A 112 6.45 -11.70 2.20
CA LEU A 112 7.17 -11.67 3.48
C LEU A 112 6.98 -10.33 4.17
N MET A 113 7.12 -9.21 3.48
CA MET A 113 6.90 -7.87 4.04
C MET A 113 5.45 -7.67 4.46
N ARG A 114 4.47 -8.09 3.67
CA ARG A 114 3.05 -8.02 4.05
C ARG A 114 2.76 -8.85 5.30
N LYS A 115 3.36 -10.04 5.41
CA LYS A 115 3.25 -10.88 6.61
C LYS A 115 3.96 -10.24 7.81
N TYR A 116 5.17 -9.72 7.62
CA TYR A 116 5.96 -9.07 8.67
C TYR A 116 5.24 -7.82 9.18
N LEU A 117 4.83 -6.90 8.31
CA LEU A 117 4.08 -5.70 8.71
C LEU A 117 2.78 -6.02 9.46
N ASN A 118 2.04 -7.07 9.07
CA ASN A 118 0.86 -7.55 9.82
C ASN A 118 1.21 -8.17 11.19
N VAL A 119 2.44 -8.66 11.36
CA VAL A 119 2.92 -9.28 12.62
C VAL A 119 3.40 -8.22 13.62
N TYR A 120 3.93 -7.08 13.16
CA TYR A 120 4.44 -6.01 14.05
C TYR A 120 3.43 -4.90 14.38
N THR A 121 2.20 -4.98 13.86
CA THR A 121 1.13 -4.07 14.32
C THR A 121 0.83 -4.38 15.79
N SER A 122 1.09 -3.42 16.67
CA SER A 122 0.75 -3.56 18.10
C SER A 122 -0.76 -3.81 18.27
N GLU A 123 -1.18 -4.48 19.35
CA GLU A 123 -2.62 -4.64 19.62
C GLU A 123 -3.35 -3.29 19.72
N GLU A 124 -2.66 -2.24 20.21
CA GLU A 124 -3.17 -0.87 20.20
C GLU A 124 -3.41 -0.37 18.78
N GLU A 125 -2.46 -0.56 17.88
CA GLU A 125 -2.57 -0.10 16.49
C GLU A 125 -3.64 -0.90 15.73
N LYS A 126 -3.79 -2.19 16.00
CA LYS A 126 -4.91 -3.00 15.49
C LYS A 126 -6.26 -2.47 15.99
N LEU A 127 -6.35 -2.14 17.28
CA LEU A 127 -7.57 -1.59 17.87
C LEU A 127 -7.89 -0.19 17.29
N ARG A 128 -6.88 0.68 17.17
CA ARG A 128 -7.00 2.00 16.55
C ARG A 128 -7.49 1.88 15.11
N TYR A 129 -6.89 0.98 14.34
CA TYR A 129 -7.33 0.68 12.98
C TYR A 129 -8.79 0.20 12.98
N ALA A 130 -9.15 -0.77 13.81
CA ALA A 130 -10.51 -1.28 13.91
C ALA A 130 -11.55 -0.19 14.25
N ILE A 131 -11.23 0.72 15.17
CA ILE A 131 -12.09 1.86 15.51
C ILE A 131 -12.27 2.78 14.29
N THR A 132 -11.17 3.13 13.60
CA THR A 132 -11.21 4.04 12.43
C THR A 132 -11.95 3.44 11.24
N GLN A 133 -11.90 2.12 11.07
CA GLN A 133 -12.59 1.41 9.99
C GLN A 133 -14.04 1.02 10.34
N GLY A 134 -14.51 1.30 11.56
CA GLY A 134 -15.86 0.93 12.00
C GLY A 134 -16.05 -0.57 12.24
N TYR A 135 -14.97 -1.29 12.58
CA TYR A 135 -15.01 -2.73 12.90
C TYR A 135 -15.37 -3.02 14.35
N ILE A 136 -15.39 -2.01 15.22
CA ILE A 136 -16.06 -2.09 16.52
C ILE A 136 -17.52 -1.67 16.31
N VAL A 137 -18.42 -2.65 16.30
CA VAL A 137 -19.82 -2.46 15.92
C VAL A 137 -20.77 -2.60 17.12
N PRO A 138 -21.96 -1.96 17.09
CA PRO A 138 -22.96 -2.11 18.14
C PRO A 138 -23.74 -3.40 17.96
N TYR A 139 -23.84 -4.17 19.05
CA TYR A 139 -24.82 -5.23 19.23
C TYR A 139 -25.90 -4.72 20.19
N TYR A 140 -27.16 -5.09 19.94
CA TYR A 140 -28.32 -4.58 20.68
C TYR A 140 -28.90 -5.71 21.52
N GLN A 141 -28.71 -5.65 22.83
CA GLN A 141 -29.30 -6.59 23.77
C GLN A 141 -30.69 -6.08 24.21
N PRO A 142 -31.79 -6.82 23.95
CA PRO A 142 -33.13 -6.35 24.32
C PRO A 142 -33.33 -6.25 25.83
N LEU A 143 -33.93 -5.14 26.28
CA LEU A 143 -34.42 -4.96 27.64
C LEU A 143 -35.92 -5.26 27.67
N VAL A 144 -36.31 -6.24 28.49
CA VAL A 144 -37.68 -6.78 28.53
C VAL A 144 -38.37 -6.42 29.83
N ASN A 145 -39.62 -5.96 29.74
CA ASN A 145 -40.44 -5.70 30.91
C ASN A 145 -40.85 -7.03 31.55
N GLY A 146 -40.45 -7.28 32.79
CA GLY A 146 -40.71 -8.56 33.47
C GLY A 146 -42.19 -8.88 33.71
N LYS A 147 -43.10 -7.90 33.62
CA LYS A 147 -44.55 -8.11 33.75
C LYS A 147 -45.24 -8.32 32.41
N THR A 148 -44.93 -7.50 31.40
CA THR A 148 -45.63 -7.54 30.10
C THR A 148 -44.94 -8.42 29.06
N GLY A 149 -43.65 -8.73 29.25
CA GLY A 149 -42.83 -9.43 28.26
C GLY A 149 -42.45 -8.58 27.05
N GLU A 150 -42.83 -7.31 27.04
CA GLU A 150 -42.54 -6.40 25.92
C GLU A 150 -41.13 -5.82 26.03
N ILE A 151 -40.50 -5.66 24.87
CA ILE A 151 -39.20 -4.97 24.78
C ILE A 151 -39.44 -3.48 24.94
N TYR A 152 -38.83 -2.87 25.95
CA TYR A 152 -38.94 -1.44 26.23
C TYR A 152 -37.65 -0.66 25.96
N GLY A 153 -36.57 -1.37 25.63
CA GLY A 153 -35.29 -0.76 25.31
C GLY A 153 -34.25 -1.74 24.78
N VAL A 154 -33.05 -1.23 24.58
CA VAL A 154 -31.86 -1.99 24.24
C VAL A 154 -30.66 -1.47 25.01
N GLU A 155 -29.79 -2.38 25.39
CA GLU A 155 -28.43 -2.08 25.81
C GLU A 155 -27.48 -2.25 24.62
N ILE A 156 -26.61 -1.25 24.39
CA ILE A 156 -25.61 -1.28 23.33
C ILE A 156 -24.32 -1.90 23.86
N LEU A 157 -23.96 -3.01 23.26
CA LEU A 157 -22.74 -3.74 23.55
C LEU A 157 -21.76 -3.66 22.38
N ALA A 158 -20.54 -3.19 22.64
CA ALA A 158 -19.49 -3.20 21.64
C ALA A 158 -19.13 -4.64 21.24
N ARG A 159 -18.87 -4.89 19.96
CA ARG A 159 -18.27 -6.14 19.48
C ARG A 159 -17.22 -5.83 18.42
N TRP A 160 -16.05 -6.44 18.55
CA TRP A 160 -15.01 -6.29 17.54
C TRP A 160 -15.19 -7.36 16.47
N GLN A 161 -15.68 -6.97 15.31
CA GLN A 161 -15.81 -7.84 14.15
C GLN A 161 -14.53 -7.87 13.31
N ASN A 162 -14.20 -9.04 12.80
CA ASN A 162 -13.14 -9.24 11.81
C ASN A 162 -13.69 -10.18 10.74
N SER A 163 -13.34 -9.96 9.47
CA SER A 163 -13.88 -10.70 8.31
C SER A 163 -13.59 -12.19 8.33
N THR A 164 -12.69 -12.65 9.20
CA THR A 164 -12.17 -14.03 9.22
C THR A 164 -12.33 -14.75 10.56
N THR A 165 -12.76 -14.06 11.62
CA THR A 165 -12.83 -14.66 12.98
C THR A 165 -14.15 -14.29 13.68
N PRO A 166 -14.63 -15.11 14.64
CA PRO A 166 -15.76 -14.77 15.47
C PRO A 166 -15.56 -13.41 16.15
N ALA A 167 -16.67 -12.68 16.36
CA ALA A 167 -16.61 -11.38 17.00
C ALA A 167 -16.02 -11.49 18.41
N ARG A 168 -15.00 -10.67 18.70
CA ARG A 168 -14.31 -10.68 20.00
C ARG A 168 -15.16 -9.97 21.05
N SER A 169 -15.12 -10.49 22.27
CA SER A 169 -15.85 -9.94 23.42
C SER A 169 -15.25 -8.60 23.87
N PRO A 170 -16.06 -7.64 24.38
CA PRO A 170 -15.57 -6.43 25.04
C PRO A 170 -14.44 -6.67 26.03
N ALA A 171 -14.53 -7.76 26.82
CA ALA A 171 -13.54 -8.12 27.82
C ALA A 171 -12.12 -8.28 27.24
N GLU A 172 -11.99 -8.58 25.94
CA GLU A 172 -10.70 -8.76 25.29
C GLU A 172 -10.02 -7.45 24.86
N PHE A 173 -10.79 -6.37 24.65
CA PHE A 173 -10.26 -5.14 24.04
C PHE A 173 -10.60 -3.85 24.79
N ILE A 174 -11.66 -3.81 25.60
CA ILE A 174 -12.00 -2.63 26.41
C ILE A 174 -10.87 -2.28 27.40
N PRO A 175 -10.26 -3.24 28.13
CA PRO A 175 -9.15 -2.90 29.03
C PRO A 175 -7.94 -2.29 28.30
N LEU A 176 -7.69 -2.71 27.05
CA LEU A 176 -6.67 -2.09 26.22
C LEU A 176 -7.09 -0.69 25.76
N ALA A 177 -8.35 -0.52 25.37
CA ALA A 177 -8.90 0.76 24.95
C ALA A 177 -8.80 1.80 26.06
N GLU A 178 -9.08 1.43 27.30
CA GLU A 178 -9.00 2.30 28.48
C GLU A 178 -7.56 2.72 28.76
N ARG A 179 -6.64 1.75 28.93
CA ARG A 179 -5.22 2.03 29.22
C ARG A 179 -4.50 2.86 28.15
N THR A 180 -4.98 2.81 26.90
CA THR A 180 -4.40 3.55 25.77
C THR A 180 -5.17 4.82 25.42
N GLY A 181 -6.26 5.13 26.14
CA GLY A 181 -7.16 6.25 25.85
C GLY A 181 -8.00 6.09 24.57
N LEU A 182 -7.90 4.95 23.88
CA LEU A 182 -8.72 4.61 22.71
C LEU A 182 -10.20 4.38 23.04
N ILE A 183 -10.57 4.26 24.31
CA ILE A 183 -11.98 4.11 24.72
C ILE A 183 -12.83 5.30 24.29
N ILE A 184 -12.30 6.53 24.32
CA ILE A 184 -13.01 7.74 23.90
C ILE A 184 -13.36 7.70 22.40
N PRO A 185 -12.39 7.56 21.46
CA PRO A 185 -12.72 7.45 20.04
C PRO A 185 -13.54 6.20 19.70
N LEU A 186 -13.40 5.10 20.47
CA LEU A 186 -14.22 3.91 20.32
C LEU A 186 -15.70 4.22 20.62
N THR A 187 -15.99 4.78 21.80
CA THR A 187 -17.36 5.12 22.22
C THR A 187 -17.99 6.12 21.27
N ARG A 188 -17.24 7.13 20.78
CA ARG A 188 -17.72 8.06 19.75
C ARG A 188 -18.10 7.36 18.45
N SER A 189 -17.24 6.47 17.97
CA SER A 189 -17.51 5.67 16.76
C SER A 189 -18.78 4.83 16.95
N LEU A 190 -18.94 4.22 18.13
CA LEU A 190 -20.10 3.41 18.48
C LEU A 190 -21.39 4.26 18.52
N MET A 191 -21.37 5.42 19.17
CA MET A 191 -22.47 6.39 19.20
C MET A 191 -22.93 6.79 17.78
N ALA A 192 -21.97 7.09 16.89
CA ALA A 192 -22.27 7.44 15.51
C ALA A 192 -22.92 6.28 14.74
N GLN A 193 -22.43 5.05 14.93
CA GLN A 193 -23.01 3.87 14.31
C GLN A 193 -24.41 3.57 14.83
N VAL A 194 -24.66 3.70 16.14
CA VAL A 194 -25.99 3.52 16.73
C VAL A 194 -26.97 4.54 16.16
N ASN A 195 -26.58 5.82 16.07
CA ASN A 195 -27.42 6.85 15.44
C ASN A 195 -27.79 6.49 14.00
N ALA A 196 -26.81 6.04 13.20
CA ALA A 196 -27.03 5.66 11.82
C ALA A 196 -27.96 4.43 11.67
N GLN A 197 -27.83 3.44 12.55
CA GLN A 197 -28.60 2.19 12.49
C GLN A 197 -30.01 2.32 13.09
N MET A 198 -30.18 3.13 14.13
CA MET A 198 -31.47 3.30 14.83
C MET A 198 -32.40 4.28 14.12
N ARG A 199 -31.88 5.31 13.45
CA ARG A 199 -32.69 6.34 12.78
C ARG A 199 -33.73 5.80 11.79
N PRO A 200 -33.40 4.83 10.92
CA PRO A 200 -34.39 4.19 10.04
C PRO A 200 -35.50 3.42 10.78
N LEU A 201 -35.31 3.11 12.06
CA LEU A 201 -36.24 2.33 12.88
C LEU A 201 -37.17 3.19 13.74
N PHE A 202 -37.06 4.52 13.73
CA PHE A 202 -37.81 5.41 14.63
C PHE A 202 -39.34 5.23 14.61
N SER A 203 -39.92 4.92 13.45
CA SER A 203 -41.36 4.66 13.33
C SER A 203 -41.81 3.35 13.97
N LYS A 204 -40.88 2.42 14.23
CA LYS A 204 -41.14 1.11 14.82
C LYS A 204 -40.84 1.06 16.32
N LEU A 205 -40.00 1.98 16.80
CA LEU A 205 -39.69 2.08 18.22
C LEU A 205 -40.88 2.73 18.96
N PRO A 206 -41.28 2.27 20.15
CA PRO A 206 -42.25 2.98 20.96
C PRO A 206 -41.65 4.30 21.47
N ASP A 207 -42.51 5.24 21.87
CA ASP A 207 -42.04 6.44 22.56
C ASP A 207 -41.56 6.09 23.97
N GLY A 208 -40.50 6.77 24.41
CA GLY A 208 -39.82 6.48 25.66
C GLY A 208 -38.91 5.26 25.63
N PHE A 209 -38.62 4.70 24.44
CA PHE A 209 -37.72 3.54 24.29
C PHE A 209 -36.34 3.82 24.88
N HIS A 210 -35.85 2.90 25.71
CA HIS A 210 -34.56 3.04 26.38
C HIS A 210 -33.41 2.61 25.47
N ILE A 211 -32.33 3.41 25.45
CA ILE A 211 -31.10 3.06 24.75
C ILE A 211 -29.95 3.26 25.74
N GLY A 212 -29.49 2.15 26.31
CA GLY A 212 -28.36 2.08 27.24
C GLY A 212 -27.03 2.01 26.51
N LEU A 213 -26.04 2.77 26.97
CA LEU A 213 -24.69 2.72 26.44
C LEU A 213 -23.69 2.73 27.60
N ASN A 214 -22.78 1.77 27.59
CA ASN A 214 -21.68 1.69 28.53
C ASN A 214 -20.67 2.84 28.30
N ILE A 215 -20.33 3.56 29.37
CA ILE A 215 -19.40 4.68 29.37
C ILE A 215 -18.30 4.44 30.42
N SER A 216 -17.04 4.50 29.99
CA SER A 216 -15.90 4.39 30.91
C SER A 216 -15.66 5.68 31.70
N VAL A 217 -15.05 5.54 32.88
CA VAL A 217 -14.64 6.67 33.73
C VAL A 217 -13.66 7.58 32.99
N SER A 218 -12.76 6.98 32.22
CA SER A 218 -11.86 7.69 31.31
C SER A 218 -12.59 8.62 30.32
N HIS A 219 -13.74 8.21 29.77
CA HIS A 219 -14.54 9.08 28.89
C HIS A 219 -15.27 10.17 29.69
N ILE A 220 -15.83 9.86 30.87
CA ILE A 220 -16.46 10.86 31.74
C ILE A 220 -15.48 11.99 32.12
N ASN A 221 -14.23 11.63 32.42
CA ASN A 221 -13.18 12.58 32.78
C ASN A 221 -12.74 13.46 31.59
N ALA A 222 -12.95 13.01 30.35
CA ALA A 222 -12.58 13.78 29.17
C ALA A 222 -13.30 15.16 29.16
N PRO A 223 -12.60 16.24 28.79
CA PRO A 223 -13.23 17.57 28.67
C PRO A 223 -14.39 17.59 27.66
N THR A 224 -14.34 16.72 26.65
CA THR A 224 -15.31 16.63 25.56
C THR A 224 -16.54 15.80 25.88
N PHE A 225 -16.61 15.17 27.05
CA PHE A 225 -17.65 14.19 27.37
C PHE A 225 -19.08 14.71 27.17
N ILE A 226 -19.36 15.91 27.69
CA ILE A 226 -20.68 16.53 27.56
C ILE A 226 -21.03 16.76 26.08
N ASP A 227 -20.08 17.29 25.31
CA ASP A 227 -20.29 17.57 23.88
C ASP A 227 -20.53 16.29 23.08
N ASP A 228 -19.81 15.21 23.42
CA ASP A 228 -19.98 13.90 22.80
C ASP A 228 -21.40 13.35 23.06
N CYS A 229 -21.86 13.39 24.31
CA CYS A 229 -23.22 12.97 24.67
C CYS A 229 -24.29 13.83 23.99
N LEU A 230 -24.16 15.16 24.02
CA LEU A 230 -25.12 16.04 23.35
C LEU A 230 -25.12 15.83 21.83
N HIS A 231 -23.96 15.56 21.22
CA HIS A 231 -23.90 15.20 19.81
C HIS A 231 -24.61 13.88 19.54
N TYR A 232 -24.42 12.87 20.38
CA TYR A 232 -25.14 11.60 20.30
C TYR A 232 -26.66 11.81 20.40
N GLN A 233 -27.12 12.60 21.37
CA GLN A 233 -28.54 12.94 21.56
C GLN A 233 -29.19 13.56 20.33
N ARG A 234 -28.49 14.46 19.64
CA ARG A 234 -29.01 15.09 18.42
C ARG A 234 -29.33 14.09 17.31
N GLY A 235 -28.68 12.93 17.30
CA GLY A 235 -28.99 11.84 16.37
C GLY A 235 -30.41 11.28 16.51
N PHE A 236 -31.05 11.50 17.66
CA PHE A 236 -32.40 11.06 17.98
C PHE A 236 -33.45 12.18 17.93
N GLU A 237 -33.10 13.38 17.47
CA GLU A 237 -34.10 14.44 17.24
C GLU A 237 -35.24 13.93 16.34
N GLY A 238 -36.48 14.18 16.77
CA GLY A 238 -37.68 13.65 16.13
C GLY A 238 -38.17 12.30 16.67
N LYS A 239 -37.47 11.70 17.66
CA LYS A 239 -37.96 10.53 18.40
C LYS A 239 -37.76 10.72 19.91
N ALA A 240 -38.83 10.51 20.69
CA ALA A 240 -38.74 10.46 22.14
C ALA A 240 -38.08 9.15 22.58
N VAL A 241 -36.77 9.16 22.77
CA VAL A 241 -36.01 8.05 23.38
C VAL A 241 -35.47 8.47 24.74
N LYS A 242 -35.21 7.49 25.60
CA LYS A 242 -34.48 7.70 26.87
C LYS A 242 -33.06 7.18 26.72
N LEU A 243 -32.11 8.10 26.64
CA LEU A 243 -30.70 7.76 26.58
C LEU A 243 -30.19 7.49 28.00
N MET A 244 -29.64 6.30 28.20
CA MET A 244 -29.11 5.85 29.49
C MET A 244 -27.60 5.65 29.38
N LEU A 245 -26.86 6.27 30.27
CA LEU A 245 -25.42 6.11 30.39
C LEU A 245 -25.16 5.13 31.53
N GLU A 246 -24.59 3.98 31.21
CA GLU A 246 -24.24 2.94 32.16
C GLU A 246 -22.76 3.08 32.50
N ILE A 247 -22.45 3.27 33.78
CA ILE A 247 -21.09 3.38 34.26
C ILE A 247 -20.74 2.07 34.96
N THR A 248 -19.71 1.38 34.48
CA THR A 248 -19.24 0.11 35.03
C THR A 248 -18.23 0.35 36.16
N GLU A 249 -18.26 -0.47 37.22
CA GLU A 249 -17.36 -0.34 38.38
C GLU A 249 -15.89 -0.76 38.14
N GLN A 250 -15.55 -1.26 36.94
CA GLN A 250 -14.20 -1.81 36.67
C GLN A 250 -13.07 -0.78 36.84
N GLU A 251 -13.37 0.51 36.71
CA GLU A 251 -12.49 1.60 37.12
C GLU A 251 -13.11 2.28 38.35
N PRO A 252 -12.38 2.43 39.48
CA PRO A 252 -12.88 3.18 40.63
C PRO A 252 -13.30 4.58 40.20
N LEU A 253 -14.61 4.84 40.21
CA LEU A 253 -15.16 6.18 40.08
C LEU A 253 -14.68 6.99 41.28
N LEU A 254 -13.57 7.71 41.11
CA LEU A 254 -13.21 8.80 42.01
C LEU A 254 -14.24 9.90 41.79
N LEU A 255 -15.37 9.78 42.49
CA LEU A 255 -16.43 10.79 42.54
C LEU A 255 -15.85 12.08 43.11
N ASN A 256 -15.32 12.91 42.23
CA ASN A 256 -14.95 14.27 42.52
C ASN A 256 -16.09 15.21 42.06
N GLY A 257 -16.11 16.44 42.57
CA GLY A 257 -17.16 17.40 42.24
C GLY A 257 -17.35 17.60 40.73
N ALA A 258 -16.26 17.58 39.96
CA ALA A 258 -16.31 17.77 38.51
C ALA A 258 -17.05 16.64 37.77
N VAL A 259 -16.88 15.38 38.17
CA VAL A 259 -17.62 14.24 37.60
C VAL A 259 -19.11 14.38 37.93
N VAL A 260 -19.44 14.70 39.18
CA VAL A 260 -20.83 14.90 39.61
C VAL A 260 -21.50 16.04 38.83
N ASP A 261 -20.80 17.16 38.64
CA ASP A 261 -21.30 18.30 37.88
C ASP A 261 -21.58 17.94 36.41
N LYS A 262 -20.71 17.14 35.78
CA LYS A 262 -20.93 16.63 34.42
C LYS A 262 -22.17 15.74 34.33
N LEU A 263 -22.33 14.79 35.26
CA LEU A 263 -23.49 13.90 35.28
C LEU A 263 -24.80 14.65 35.56
N ASN A 264 -24.78 15.62 36.49
CA ASN A 264 -25.92 16.51 36.74
C ASN A 264 -26.27 17.35 35.52
N THR A 265 -25.25 17.83 34.80
CA THR A 265 -25.45 18.56 33.54
C THR A 265 -26.19 17.69 32.52
N LEU A 266 -25.76 16.45 32.32
CA LEU A 266 -26.43 15.52 31.39
C LEU A 266 -27.84 15.12 31.87
N HIS A 267 -28.02 14.93 33.17
CA HIS A 267 -29.33 14.65 33.74
C HIS A 267 -30.32 15.79 33.46
N SER A 268 -29.89 17.04 33.60
CA SER A 268 -30.72 18.20 33.24
C SER A 268 -31.07 18.29 31.75
N ARG A 269 -30.34 17.55 30.90
CA ARG A 269 -30.54 17.44 29.45
C ARG A 269 -31.36 16.20 29.04
N GLY A 270 -31.87 15.44 30.01
CA GLY A 270 -32.75 14.29 29.77
C GLY A 270 -32.04 12.94 29.66
N PHE A 271 -30.73 12.87 29.93
CA PHE A 271 -30.03 11.60 30.09
C PHE A 271 -30.39 10.95 31.43
N SER A 272 -30.51 9.63 31.44
CA SER A 272 -30.48 8.84 32.68
C SER A 272 -29.07 8.30 32.90
N VAL A 273 -28.67 8.12 34.16
CA VAL A 273 -27.40 7.50 34.52
C VAL A 273 -27.70 6.28 35.37
N ALA A 274 -27.08 5.16 35.02
CA ALA A 274 -27.12 3.92 35.78
C ALA A 274 -25.69 3.53 36.19
N LEU A 275 -25.57 2.93 37.37
CA LEU A 275 -24.35 2.26 37.81
C LEU A 275 -24.59 0.77 37.58
N ASP A 276 -23.79 0.17 36.71
CA ASP A 276 -23.84 -1.26 36.44
C ASP A 276 -22.82 -1.99 37.34
N ASP A 277 -23.20 -3.20 37.79
CA ASP A 277 -22.50 -4.04 38.79
C ASP A 277 -22.64 -3.70 40.29
N PHE A 278 -23.87 -3.44 40.78
CA PHE A 278 -24.19 -3.81 42.18
C PHE A 278 -24.30 -5.34 42.30
N GLY A 279 -23.18 -6.04 42.15
CA GLY A 279 -22.99 -7.35 42.74
C GLY A 279 -22.98 -7.16 44.24
N THR A 280 -24.04 -7.59 44.91
CA THR A 280 -24.06 -7.73 46.37
C THR A 280 -23.02 -8.77 46.78
N GLY A 281 -21.79 -8.31 47.06
CA GLY A 281 -20.74 -9.03 47.76
C GLY A 281 -20.39 -8.33 49.05
#